data_AF-A0A971KM97-F1
#
_entry.id   AF-A0A971KM97-F1
#
_cell.length_a   1.000
_cell.length_b   1.000
_cell.length_c   1.000
_cell.angle_alpha   90.00
_cell.angle_beta   90.00
_cell.angle_gamma   90.00
#
_symmetry.space_group_name_H-M   'P 1'
#
loop_
_entity.id
_entity.type
_entity.pdbx_description
1 polymer ?
#
loop_
_entity_poly.entity_id
_entity_poly.type
_entity_poly.pdbx_seq_one_letter_code
_entity_poly.pdbx_strand_id
1 'polypeptide(L)'
;MKELKRTIYFISLPLSFIGFIFPIYASSIGASPIQIGYLYIKLIVEDNGIGSKKLVKGNGLLGIENRANDYKGQVKFSSNNGFKIELSLPI
;
A
#
# COMPACT_ATOMS: atom_id res chain seq x y z
N MET A 1 18.46 -15.75 -17.16
CA MET A 1 17.32 -15.35 -16.32
C MET A 1 16.25 -14.76 -17.23
N LYS A 2 15.03 -15.32 -17.25
CA LYS A 2 13.89 -14.72 -17.98
C LYS A 2 13.38 -13.55 -17.14
N GLU A 3 13.35 -12.34 -17.72
CA GLU A 3 12.83 -11.15 -17.07
C GLU A 3 11.34 -11.33 -16.72
N LEU A 4 10.98 -11.06 -15.46
CA LEU A 4 9.58 -10.95 -15.05
C LEU A 4 8.99 -9.68 -15.69
N LYS A 5 8.22 -9.82 -16.78
CA LYS A 5 7.41 -8.71 -17.31
C LYS A 5 6.26 -8.44 -16.35
N ARG A 6 6.38 -7.36 -15.57
CA ARG A 6 5.34 -6.90 -14.65
C ARG A 6 4.14 -6.36 -15.44
N THR A 7 3.03 -7.10 -15.45
CA THR A 7 1.76 -6.63 -16.01
C THR A 7 1.05 -5.76 -14.98
N ILE A 8 0.74 -4.51 -15.34
CA ILE A 8 -0.01 -3.56 -14.51
C ILE A 8 -1.42 -3.44 -15.10
N TYR A 9 -2.44 -3.71 -14.28
CA TYR A 9 -3.84 -3.54 -14.66
C TYR A 9 -4.36 -2.19 -14.16
N PHE A 10 -4.99 -1.42 -15.04
CA PHE A 10 -5.71 -0.20 -14.68
C PHE A 10 -7.21 -0.48 -14.77
N ILE A 11 -7.91 -0.35 -13.65
CA ILE A 11 -9.37 -0.40 -13.62
C ILE A 11 -9.85 1.04 -13.38
N SER A 12 -10.37 1.68 -14.43
CA SER A 12 -11.00 2.99 -14.31
C SER A 12 -12.47 2.83 -13.98
N LEU A 13 -12.90 3.30 -12.81
CA LEU A 13 -14.31 3.38 -12.43
C LEU A 13 -14.83 4.81 -12.67
N PRO A 14 -16.06 4.99 -13.20
CA PRO A 14 -16.67 6.31 -13.30
C PRO A 14 -16.74 7.01 -11.94
N LEU A 15 -16.50 8.32 -11.91
CA LEU A 15 -16.52 9.10 -10.67
C LEU A 15 -17.87 9.00 -9.93
N SER A 16 -18.97 8.90 -10.69
CA SER A 16 -20.32 8.67 -10.17
C SER A 16 -20.48 7.32 -9.49
N PHE A 17 -19.80 6.28 -9.98
CA PHE A 17 -19.83 4.94 -9.39
C PHE A 17 -19.06 4.91 -8.05
N ILE A 18 -17.91 5.57 -8.00
CA ILE A 18 -17.13 5.75 -6.77
C ILE A 18 -17.95 6.50 -5.71
N GLY A 19 -18.58 7.61 -6.09
CA GLY A 19 -19.43 8.41 -5.20
C GLY A 19 -20.65 7.66 -4.64
N PHE A 20 -21.14 6.64 -5.35
CA PHE A 20 -22.24 5.80 -4.88
C PHE A 20 -21.78 4.67 -3.94
N ILE A 21 -20.70 3.97 -4.28
CA ILE A 21 -20.22 2.81 -3.51
C ILE A 21 -19.55 3.24 -2.21
N PHE A 22 -18.89 4.39 -2.18
CA PHE A 22 -18.09 4.83 -1.04
C PHE A 22 -18.90 5.05 0.25
N PRO A 23 -20.05 5.74 0.23
CA PRO A 23 -20.90 5.87 1.42
C PRO A 23 -21.47 4.53 1.89
N ILE A 24 -21.81 3.63 0.96
CA ILE A 24 -22.32 2.29 1.26
C ILE A 24 -21.24 1.46 1.96
N TYR A 25 -20.01 1.48 1.40
CA TYR A 25 -18.86 0.81 2.00
C TYR A 25 -18.50 1.40 3.36
N ALA A 26 -18.52 2.73 3.51
CA ALA A 26 -18.30 3.43 4.77
C ALA A 26 -19.25 2.94 5.86
N SER A 27 -20.54 2.92 5.53
CA SER A 27 -21.59 2.44 6.43
C SER A 27 -21.39 0.98 6.81
N SER A 28 -20.99 0.12 5.87
CA SER A 28 -20.80 -1.32 6.10
C SER A 28 -19.69 -1.65 7.13
N ILE A 29 -18.70 -0.77 7.27
CA ILE A 29 -17.59 -0.93 8.23
C ILE A 29 -17.71 0.01 9.45
N GLY A 30 -18.83 0.74 9.58
CA GLY A 30 -19.05 1.70 10.66
C GLY A 30 -18.17 2.96 10.58
N ALA A 31 -17.64 3.28 9.40
CA ALA A 31 -16.84 4.47 9.15
C ALA A 31 -17.68 5.62 8.57
N SER A 32 -17.25 6.86 8.79
CA SER A 32 -17.86 8.03 8.17
C SER A 32 -17.40 8.21 6.71
N PRO A 33 -18.22 8.82 5.83
CA PRO A 33 -17.81 9.13 4.46
C PRO A 33 -16.55 10.01 4.37
N ILE A 34 -16.32 10.86 5.38
CA ILE A 34 -15.08 11.68 5.50
C ILE A 34 -13.87 10.79 5.79
N GLN A 35 -14.00 9.76 6.63
CA GLN A 35 -12.93 8.78 6.86
C GLN A 35 -12.62 7.97 5.60
N ILE A 36 -13.61 7.75 4.73
CA ILE A 36 -13.44 7.11 3.42
C ILE A 36 -12.87 8.10 2.38
N GLY A 37 -13.14 9.40 2.53
CA GLY A 37 -12.57 10.47 1.71
C GLY A 37 -11.05 10.60 1.85
N TYR A 38 -10.48 10.17 2.97
CA TYR A 38 -9.05 9.86 3.07
C TYR A 38 -8.77 8.50 2.43
N LEU A 39 -8.92 8.42 1.11
CA LEU A 39 -8.49 7.25 0.37
C LEU A 39 -7.00 7.06 0.58
N TYR A 40 -6.61 5.89 1.06
CA TYR A 40 -5.20 5.51 1.10
C TYR A 40 -4.95 4.45 0.04
N ILE A 41 -3.97 4.66 -0.85
CA ILE A 41 -3.40 3.59 -1.66
C ILE A 41 -2.59 2.72 -0.70
N LYS A 42 -3.07 1.49 -0.47
CA LYS A 42 -2.31 0.48 0.25
C LYS A 42 -1.63 -0.45 -0.76
N LEU A 43 -0.30 -0.40 -0.81
CA LEU A 43 0.53 -1.34 -1.56
C LEU A 43 1.18 -2.32 -0.59
N ILE A 44 0.95 -3.61 -0.79
CA ILE A 44 1.60 -4.68 -0.03
C ILE A 44 2.45 -5.49 -0.99
N VAL A 45 3.74 -5.62 -0.69
CA VAL A 45 4.67 -6.48 -1.41
C VAL A 45 5.18 -7.50 -0.41
N GLU A 46 4.99 -8.78 -0.72
CA GLU A 46 5.41 -9.89 0.12
C GLU A 46 6.23 -10.88 -0.72
N ASP A 47 7.33 -11.34 -0.14
CA ASP A 47 8.19 -12.37 -0.67
C ASP A 47 8.25 -13.54 0.33
N ASN A 48 8.12 -14.77 -0.19
CA ASN A 48 8.14 -16.01 0.58
C ASN A 48 9.56 -16.61 0.69
N GLY A 49 10.60 -15.80 0.41
CA GLY A 49 12.00 -16.18 0.55
C GLY A 49 12.46 -16.37 2.00
N ILE A 50 13.76 -16.54 2.17
CA ILE A 50 14.38 -16.67 3.50
C ILE A 50 14.41 -15.28 4.14
N GLY A 51 13.47 -15.03 5.05
CA GLY A 51 13.41 -13.78 5.81
C GLY A 51 14.67 -13.56 6.68
N SER A 52 15.00 -12.29 6.91
CA SER A 52 16.05 -11.92 7.86
C SER A 52 15.58 -12.05 9.30
N LYS A 53 16.42 -12.63 10.17
CA LYS A 53 16.19 -12.68 11.62
C LYS A 53 16.16 -11.28 12.27
N LYS A 54 16.84 -10.31 11.66
CA LYS A 54 16.90 -8.92 12.12
C LYS A 54 16.82 -7.99 10.91
N LEU A 55 15.81 -7.12 10.92
CA LEU A 55 15.61 -6.15 9.85
C LEU A 55 16.50 -4.93 10.13
N VAL A 56 17.51 -4.72 9.28
CA VAL A 56 18.40 -3.56 9.35
C VAL A 56 18.08 -2.64 8.19
N LYS A 57 17.73 -1.38 8.49
CA LYS A 57 17.43 -0.36 7.49
C LYS A 57 18.73 0.20 6.90
N GLY A 58 19.12 -0.30 5.72
CA GLY A 58 20.16 0.34 4.90
C GLY A 58 19.60 1.51 4.09
N ASN A 59 20.46 2.16 3.30
CA ASN A 59 20.11 3.32 2.46
C ASN A 59 18.91 3.07 1.53
N GLY A 60 18.73 1.84 1.05
CA GLY A 60 17.58 1.48 0.21
C GLY A 60 16.23 1.58 0.94
N LEU A 61 16.13 1.01 2.15
CA LEU A 61 14.91 1.05 2.96
C LEU A 61 14.63 2.47 3.49
N LEU A 62 15.69 3.18 3.89
CA LEU A 62 15.61 4.59 4.29
C LEU A 62 15.12 5.47 3.13
N GLY A 63 15.60 5.23 1.91
CA GLY A 63 15.15 5.95 0.73
C GLY A 63 13.69 5.66 0.34
N ILE A 64 13.16 4.47 0.65
CA ILE A 64 11.73 4.16 0.47
C ILE A 64 10.89 4.91 1.52
N GLU A 65 11.36 4.92 2.77
CA GLU A 65 10.69 5.61 3.87
C GLU A 65 10.64 7.13 3.66
N ASN A 66 11.75 7.73 3.22
CA ASN A 66 11.80 9.15 2.88
C ASN A 66 10.84 9.49 1.73
N ARG A 67 10.86 8.70 0.64
CA ARG A 67 9.93 8.90 -0.48
C ARG A 67 8.47 8.74 -0.06
N ALA A 68 8.15 7.81 0.84
CA ALA A 68 6.79 7.69 1.37
C ALA A 68 6.39 8.94 2.17
N ASN A 69 7.29 9.44 3.02
CA ASN A 69 7.08 10.64 3.82
C ASN A 69 6.88 11.91 2.97
N ASP A 70 7.58 12.05 1.84
CA ASP A 70 7.42 13.19 0.92
C ASP A 70 5.96 13.36 0.44
N TYR A 71 5.22 12.24 0.33
CA TYR A 71 3.80 12.21 -0.03
C TYR A 71 2.87 12.07 1.17
N LYS A 72 3.35 12.35 2.40
CA LYS A 72 2.61 12.14 3.67
C LYS A 72 2.11 10.70 3.86
N GLY A 73 2.75 9.74 3.19
CA GLY A 73 2.50 8.32 3.34
C GLY A 73 3.32 7.70 4.47
N GLN A 74 3.07 6.42 4.72
CA GLN A 74 3.76 5.63 5.72
C GLN A 74 4.22 4.32 5.11
N VAL A 75 5.38 3.82 5.53
CA VAL A 75 5.87 2.50 5.12
C VAL A 75 6.20 1.65 6.34
N LYS A 76 5.87 0.36 6.29
CA LYS A 76 6.21 -0.65 7.31
C LYS A 76 6.94 -1.80 6.65
N PHE A 77 7.98 -2.28 7.33
CA PHE A 77 8.76 -3.43 6.90
C PHE A 77 8.64 -4.53 7.95
N SER A 78 8.39 -5.77 7.53
CA SER A 78 8.43 -6.94 8.39
C SER A 78 9.13 -8.10 7.71
N SER A 79 9.72 -8.98 8.51
CA SER A 79 10.55 -10.08 8.00
C SER A 79 10.35 -11.32 8.88
N ASN A 80 9.19 -11.96 8.74
CA ASN A 80 8.84 -13.17 9.47
C ASN A 80 8.60 -14.29 8.44
N ASN A 81 9.55 -15.23 8.28
CA ASN A 81 9.56 -16.24 7.22
C ASN A 81 9.37 -15.68 5.78
N GLY A 82 10.05 -14.58 5.49
CA GLY A 82 9.91 -13.85 4.22
C GLY A 82 10.25 -12.39 4.40
N PHE A 83 9.93 -11.57 3.40
CA PHE A 83 10.04 -10.11 3.49
C PHE A 83 8.75 -9.44 3.06
N LYS A 84 8.27 -8.49 3.86
CA LYS A 84 7.03 -7.77 3.61
C LYS A 84 7.24 -6.27 3.72
N ILE A 85 6.69 -5.55 2.75
CA ILE A 85 6.62 -4.10 2.70
C ILE A 85 5.15 -3.70 2.62
N GLU A 86 4.68 -2.87 3.54
CA GLU A 86 3.37 -2.23 3.48
C GLU A 86 3.57 -0.73 3.31
N LEU A 87 3.13 -0.17 2.19
CA LEU A 87 3.12 1.26 1.90
C LEU A 87 1.68 1.77 1.91
N SER A 88 1.42 2.83 2.64
CA SER A 88 0.14 3.52 2.71
C SER A 88 0.34 4.96 2.25
N LEU A 89 -0.26 5.37 1.15
CA LEU A 89 -0.17 6.74 0.61
C LEU A 89 -1.55 7.39 0.61
N PRO A 90 -1.72 8.60 1.18
CA PRO A 90 -2.96 9.35 1.05
C PRO A 90 -3.18 9.80 -0.41
N ILE A 91 -4.42 9.73 -0.89
CA ILE A 91 -4.89 10.25 -2.19
C ILE A 91 -5.67 11.54 -1.96
#